data_AF-A0A7Z9KWX3-F1
#
_entry.id   AF-A0A7Z9KWX3-F1
#
_cell.length_a   1.000
_cell.length_b   1.000
_cell.length_c   1.000
_cell.angle_alpha   90.00
_cell.angle_beta   90.00
_cell.angle_gamma   90.00
#
_symmetry.space_group_name_H-M   'P 1'
#
loop_
_entity.id
_entity.type
_entity.pdbx_description
1 polymer ?
#
loop_
_entity_poly.entity_id
_entity_poly.type
_entity_poly.pdbx_seq_one_letter_code
_entity_poly.pdbx_strand_id
1 'polypeptide(L)'
;MRYIVTQKTRARPVAQSVAALNELARWPEEKNLSCLVGRVACRLDPDGMLTPCFERVVDVPAVNAVELGFVEAFTRIQRPTCTECWGAGRVEMRLATQLNPSALANVISKG
;
A
#
# COMPACT_ATOMS: atom_id res chain seq x y z
N MET A 1 12.24 9.09 12.77
CA MET A 1 12.43 8.97 11.31
C MET A 1 13.75 9.56 10.78
N ARG A 2 14.22 10.74 11.23
CA ARG A 2 15.47 11.37 10.73
C ARG A 2 16.69 10.44 10.65
N TYR A 3 16.92 9.64 11.70
CA TYR A 3 18.01 8.65 11.71
C TYR A 3 17.94 7.67 10.53
N ILE A 4 16.77 7.11 10.24
CA ILE A 4 16.55 6.11 9.18
C ILE A 4 16.76 6.74 7.80
N VAL A 5 16.27 7.98 7.60
CA VAL A 5 16.55 8.76 6.38
C VAL A 5 18.06 8.92 6.18
N THR A 6 18.80 9.28 7.22
CA THR A 6 20.27 9.36 7.18
C THR A 6 20.93 8.02 6.86
N GLN A 7 20.38 6.90 7.34
CA GLN A 7 20.92 5.57 6.97
C GLN A 7 20.70 5.28 5.48
N LYS A 8 19.50 5.59 4.93
CA LYS A 8 19.18 5.40 3.51
C LYS A 8 20.09 6.22 2.60
N THR A 9 20.38 7.47 2.95
CA THR A 9 21.28 8.33 2.16
C THR A 9 22.74 7.88 2.22
N ARG A 10 23.14 7.17 3.28
CA ARG A 10 24.46 6.52 3.43
C ARG A 10 24.52 5.12 2.78
N ALA A 11 23.58 4.80 1.88
CA ALA A 11 23.49 3.52 1.18
C ALA A 11 23.41 2.28 2.11
N ARG A 12 22.96 2.44 3.36
CA ARG A 12 22.68 1.30 4.26
C ARG A 12 21.36 0.63 3.87
N PRO A 13 21.16 -0.67 4.21
CA PRO A 13 20.03 -1.46 3.72
C PRO A 13 18.71 -1.04 4.38
N VAL A 14 18.15 0.07 3.91
CA VAL A 14 16.80 0.54 4.22
C VAL A 14 15.91 0.23 3.03
N ALA A 15 14.85 -0.54 3.28
CA ALA A 15 13.95 -1.06 2.25
C ALA A 15 13.23 0.09 1.51
N GLN A 16 12.77 1.09 2.24
CA GLN A 16 11.96 2.19 1.74
C GLN A 16 12.79 3.28 1.05
N SER A 17 12.14 4.04 0.18
CA SER A 17 12.64 5.28 -0.42
C SER A 17 12.67 6.43 0.60
N VAL A 18 13.42 7.49 0.30
CA VAL A 18 13.43 8.71 1.13
C VAL A 18 12.04 9.35 1.15
N ALA A 19 11.29 9.30 0.03
CA ALA A 19 9.92 9.81 -0.03
C ALA A 19 8.98 9.06 0.93
N ALA A 20 9.03 7.72 0.95
CA ALA A 20 8.22 6.93 1.87
C ALA A 20 8.60 7.18 3.34
N LEU A 21 9.90 7.28 3.65
CA LEU A 21 10.35 7.60 5.01
C LEU A 21 9.86 8.99 5.46
N ASN A 22 9.96 10.00 4.59
CA ASN A 22 9.48 11.35 4.90
C ASN A 22 7.96 11.39 5.10
N GLU A 23 7.21 10.55 4.39
CA GLU A 23 5.77 10.41 4.59
C GLU A 23 5.44 9.73 5.92
N LEU A 24 6.09 8.60 6.23
CA LEU A 24 5.95 7.91 7.51
C LEU A 24 6.40 8.78 8.70
N ALA A 25 7.28 9.76 8.47
CA ALA A 25 7.71 10.72 9.49
C ALA A 25 6.56 11.60 10.00
N ARG A 26 5.47 11.74 9.24
CA ARG A 26 4.32 12.57 9.57
C ARG A 26 3.30 11.86 10.44
N TRP A 27 3.49 10.58 10.76
CA TRP A 27 2.59 9.87 11.68
C TRP A 27 2.44 10.66 13.00
N PRO A 28 1.21 10.88 13.52
CA PRO A 28 -0.08 10.35 13.08
C PRO A 28 -0.96 11.32 12.27
N GLU A 29 -0.39 12.26 11.51
CA GLU A 29 -1.16 13.19 10.69
C GLU A 29 -1.99 12.46 9.61
N GLU A 30 -3.31 12.61 9.66
CA GLU A 30 -4.20 12.09 8.63
C GLU A 30 -4.12 12.93 7.35
N LYS A 31 -4.22 12.27 6.19
CA LYS A 31 -4.32 12.93 4.90
C LYS A 31 -5.07 12.05 3.91
N ASN A 32 -5.86 12.65 3.03
CA ASN A 32 -6.50 11.88 1.96
C ASN A 32 -5.45 11.18 1.08
N LEU A 33 -5.52 9.85 1.02
CA LEU A 33 -4.60 9.03 0.24
C LEU A 33 -5.31 8.56 -1.02
N SER A 34 -4.75 8.91 -2.19
CA SER A 34 -5.05 8.16 -3.41
C SER A 34 -4.35 6.80 -3.33
N CYS A 35 -5.13 5.72 -3.24
CA CYS A 35 -4.63 4.35 -3.11
C CYS A 35 -5.13 3.50 -4.28
N LEU A 36 -4.23 2.73 -4.90
CA LEU A 36 -4.58 1.77 -5.96
C LEU A 36 -4.81 0.36 -5.43
N VAL A 37 -4.64 0.12 -4.12
CA VAL A 37 -4.99 -1.15 -3.48
C VAL A 37 -6.51 -1.37 -3.64
N GLY A 38 -6.92 -2.57 -4.07
CA GLY A 38 -8.26 -2.85 -4.60
C GLY A 38 -8.42 -2.66 -6.13
N ARG A 39 -7.44 -2.07 -6.81
CA ARG A 39 -7.34 -2.06 -8.29
C ARG A 39 -6.28 -3.01 -8.80
N VAL A 40 -5.14 -3.06 -8.11
CA VAL A 40 -3.96 -3.84 -8.54
C VAL A 40 -3.62 -5.00 -7.61
N ALA A 41 -4.25 -5.04 -6.43
CA ALA A 41 -4.03 -6.08 -5.42
C ALA A 41 -5.25 -6.17 -4.50
N CYS A 42 -5.47 -7.35 -3.93
CA CYS A 42 -6.47 -7.62 -2.89
C CYS A 42 -5.86 -8.59 -1.86
N ARG A 43 -6.55 -8.76 -0.74
CA ARG A 43 -6.34 -9.89 0.17
C ARG A 43 -7.36 -10.95 -0.16
N LEU A 44 -6.91 -12.21 -0.22
CA LEU A 44 -7.75 -13.40 -0.32
C LEU A 44 -7.57 -14.21 0.96
N ASP A 45 -8.65 -14.36 1.71
CA ASP A 45 -8.67 -15.18 2.92
C ASP A 45 -8.98 -16.66 2.60
N PRO A 46 -8.63 -17.61 3.50
CA PRO A 46 -8.80 -19.05 3.24
C PRO A 46 -10.24 -19.51 2.96
N ASP A 47 -11.23 -18.74 3.39
CA ASP A 47 -12.66 -18.97 3.17
C ASP A 47 -13.16 -18.42 1.82
N GLY A 48 -12.26 -17.87 1.01
CA GLY A 48 -12.57 -17.28 -0.30
C GLY A 48 -12.92 -15.80 -0.25
N MET A 49 -12.92 -15.15 0.92
CA MET A 49 -13.25 -13.74 1.03
C MET A 49 -12.17 -12.85 0.43
N LEU A 50 -12.58 -11.94 -0.45
CA LEU A 50 -11.74 -10.88 -1.00
C LEU A 50 -12.02 -9.56 -0.30
N THR A 51 -10.96 -8.95 0.22
CA THR A 51 -10.97 -7.59 0.77
C THR A 51 -9.93 -6.72 0.07
N PRO A 52 -10.15 -5.39 -0.03
CA PRO A 52 -9.22 -4.54 -0.76
C PRO A 52 -7.85 -4.47 -0.07
N CYS A 53 -7.79 -4.43 1.26
CA CYS A 53 -6.55 -4.18 2.02
C CYS A 53 -6.44 -5.06 3.27
N PHE A 54 -5.22 -5.25 3.78
CA PHE A 54 -4.92 -6.05 4.97
C PHE A 54 -4.77 -5.23 6.26
N GLU A 55 -4.42 -3.94 6.15
CA GLU A 55 -4.01 -3.09 7.28
C GLU A 55 -5.19 -2.57 8.11
N ARG A 56 -6.36 -2.46 7.48
CA ARG A 56 -7.55 -1.92 8.13
C ARG A 56 -8.69 -2.89 7.89
N VAL A 57 -9.45 -3.17 8.95
CA VAL A 57 -10.85 -3.60 8.84
C VAL A 57 -11.57 -2.41 8.23
N VAL A 58 -11.52 -2.32 6.91
CA VAL A 58 -12.37 -1.37 6.22
C VAL A 58 -13.75 -2.02 6.29
N ASP A 59 -14.75 -1.29 6.78
CA ASP A 59 -16.17 -1.67 6.70
C ASP A 59 -16.64 -1.57 5.24
N VAL A 60 -15.99 -2.34 4.38
CA VAL A 60 -16.41 -2.58 3.01
C VAL A 60 -16.83 -4.03 2.93
N PRO A 61 -17.99 -4.32 2.31
CA PRO A 61 -18.41 -5.68 2.05
C PRO A 61 -17.31 -6.47 1.35
N ALA A 62 -16.93 -7.59 1.94
CA ALA A 62 -16.07 -8.56 1.29
C ALA A 62 -16.86 -9.29 0.20
N VAL A 63 -16.16 -9.77 -0.83
CA VAL A 63 -16.76 -10.53 -1.94
C VAL A 63 -16.17 -11.92 -1.96
N ASN A 64 -16.98 -12.97 -2.09
CA ASN A 64 -16.47 -14.35 -2.06
C ASN A 64 -16.08 -14.84 -3.46
N ALA A 65 -14.80 -15.23 -3.61
CA ALA A 65 -14.24 -15.73 -4.86
C ALA A 65 -14.63 -17.19 -5.17
N VAL A 66 -15.01 -17.98 -4.17
CA VAL A 66 -15.52 -19.36 -4.38
C VAL A 66 -16.92 -19.32 -4.99
N GLU A 67 -17.73 -18.34 -4.62
CA GLU A 67 -19.10 -18.18 -5.13
C GLU A 67 -19.15 -17.55 -6.54
N LEU A 68 -18.36 -16.50 -6.78
CA LEU A 68 -18.43 -15.71 -8.02
C LEU A 68 -17.32 -16.03 -9.03
N GLY A 69 -16.29 -16.77 -8.61
CA GLY A 69 -15.02 -16.85 -9.32
C GLY A 69 -14.11 -15.64 -9.06
N PHE A 70 -12.80 -15.85 -9.12
CA PHE A 70 -11.82 -14.83 -8.71
C PHE A 70 -11.92 -13.53 -9.52
N VAL A 71 -12.02 -13.61 -10.85
CA VAL A 71 -12.03 -12.43 -11.72
C VAL A 71 -13.24 -11.54 -11.40
N GLU A 72 -14.42 -12.13 -11.31
CA GLU A 72 -15.66 -11.39 -11.01
C GLU A 72 -15.67 -10.87 -9.57
N ALA A 73 -15.16 -11.66 -8.62
CA ALA A 73 -15.04 -11.20 -7.25
C ALA A 73 -14.07 -10.00 -7.14
N PHE A 74 -12.94 -10.04 -7.86
CA PHE A 74 -11.94 -8.97 -7.87
C PHE A 74 -12.44 -7.67 -8.50
N THR A 75 -13.19 -7.74 -9.61
CA THR A 75 -13.76 -6.54 -10.26
C THR A 75 -14.81 -5.86 -9.39
N ARG A 76 -15.48 -6.61 -8.51
CA ARG A 76 -16.50 -6.12 -7.57
C ARG A 76 -15.94 -5.57 -6.25
N ILE A 77 -14.64 -5.69 -5.99
CA ILE A 77 -14.04 -5.18 -4.75
C ILE A 77 -14.29 -3.66 -4.62
N GLN A 78 -14.88 -3.27 -3.49
CA GLN A 78 -15.07 -1.86 -3.17
C GLN A 78 -13.73 -1.18 -2.87
N ARG A 79 -13.63 0.09 -3.26
CA ARG A 79 -12.40 0.89 -3.19
C ARG A 79 -12.59 2.01 -2.18
N PRO A 80 -12.27 1.79 -0.91
CA PRO A 80 -12.43 2.81 0.11
C PRO A 80 -11.46 3.98 -0.13
N THR A 81 -11.90 5.17 0.23
CA THR A 81 -10.98 6.29 0.47
C THR A 81 -10.33 6.09 1.83
N CYS A 82 -9.00 6.08 1.89
CA CYS A 82 -8.25 5.98 3.13
C CYS A 82 -7.63 7.33 3.49
N THR A 83 -7.68 7.70 4.77
CA THR A 83 -7.02 8.91 5.32
C THR A 83 -5.70 8.57 6.02
N GLU A 84 -5.42 7.29 6.20
CA GLU A 84 -4.33 6.80 7.04
C GLU A 84 -3.74 5.52 6.44
N CYS A 85 -2.43 5.48 6.21
CA CYS A 85 -1.70 4.27 5.84
C CYS A 85 -0.28 4.36 6.40
N TRP A 86 0.04 3.47 7.33
CA TRP A 86 1.32 3.48 8.05
C TRP A 86 2.16 2.22 7.78
N GLY A 87 1.62 1.26 7.03
CA GLY A 87 2.36 0.11 6.52
C GLY A 87 3.46 0.55 5.56
N ALA A 88 4.72 0.43 5.97
CA ALA A 88 5.86 0.98 5.24
C ALA A 88 5.98 0.48 3.79
N GLY A 89 5.61 -0.78 3.52
CA GLY A 89 5.56 -1.31 2.15
C GLY A 89 4.41 -0.76 1.31
N ARG A 90 3.26 -0.48 1.94
CA ARG A 90 2.10 0.11 1.24
C ARG A 90 2.33 1.58 0.90
N VAL A 91 2.97 2.34 1.80
CA VAL A 91 3.39 3.71 1.51
C VAL A 91 4.34 3.74 0.32
N GLU A 92 5.33 2.86 0.28
CA GLU A 92 6.26 2.74 -0.86
C GLU A 92 5.53 2.42 -2.16
N MET A 93 4.69 1.37 -2.18
CA MET A 93 3.94 0.96 -3.37
C MET A 93 2.98 2.04 -3.86
N ARG A 94 2.31 2.74 -2.93
CA ARG A 94 1.42 3.86 -3.24
C ARG A 94 2.18 5.00 -3.92
N LEU A 95 3.35 5.38 -3.40
CA LEU A 95 4.18 6.42 -4.00
C LEU A 95 4.75 5.98 -5.35
N ALA A 96 5.19 4.74 -5.49
CA ALA A 96 5.70 4.20 -6.75
C ALA A 96 4.61 4.20 -7.84
N THR A 97 3.40 3.79 -7.51
CA THR A 97 2.26 3.80 -8.44
C THR A 97 1.72 5.20 -8.78
N GLN A 98 2.05 6.20 -7.97
CA GLN A 98 1.84 7.61 -8.28
C GLN A 98 3.00 8.23 -9.07
N LEU A 99 3.94 7.40 -9.55
CA LEU A 99 5.14 7.82 -10.28
C LEU A 99 6.03 8.78 -9.48
N ASN A 100 6.05 8.66 -8.14
CA ASN A 100 7.01 9.39 -7.33
C ASN A 100 8.44 8.93 -7.69
N PRO A 101 9.34 9.82 -8.18
CA PRO A 101 10.64 9.40 -8.70
C PRO A 101 11.51 8.65 -7.68
N SER A 102 11.46 9.05 -6.41
CA SER A 102 12.25 8.42 -5.35
C SER A 102 11.77 7.01 -5.04
N ALA A 103 10.46 6.78 -5.00
CA ALA A 103 9.87 5.46 -4.76
C ALA A 103 10.01 4.56 -6.00
N LEU A 104 9.74 5.10 -7.20
CA LEU A 104 9.85 4.36 -8.45
C LEU A 104 11.27 3.87 -8.70
N ALA A 105 12.28 4.73 -8.56
CA ALA A 105 13.68 4.34 -8.68
C ALA A 105 14.06 3.27 -7.63
N ASN A 106 13.56 3.40 -6.39
CA ASN A 106 13.84 2.44 -5.33
C ASN A 106 13.25 1.05 -5.61
N VAL A 107 12.03 0.97 -6.17
CA VAL A 107 11.41 -0.30 -6.59
C VAL A 107 12.17 -0.92 -7.76
N ILE A 108 12.51 -0.14 -8.78
CA ILE A 108 13.22 -0.64 -9.98
C ILE A 108 14.65 -1.10 -9.64
N SER A 109 15.37 -0.37 -8.79
CA SER A 109 16.76 -0.70 -8.41
C SER A 109 16.91 -1.99 -7.59
N LYS A 110 15.80 -2.54 -7.09
CA LYS A 110 15.75 -3.70 -6.21
C LYS A 110 15.03 -4.90 -6.82
N GLY A 111 14.49 -4.75 -8.02
CA GLY A 111 14.00 -5.85 -8.86
C GLY A 111 15.12 -6.35 -9.75
#